data_AF-A0A7V9HY93-F1
#
_entry.id   AF-A0A7V9HY93-F1
#
_cell.length_a   1.000
_cell.length_b   1.000
_cell.length_c   1.000
_cell.angle_alpha   90.00
_cell.angle_beta   90.00
_cell.angle_gamma   90.00
#
_symmetry.space_group_name_H-M   'P 1'
#
loop_
_entity.id
_entity.type
_entity.pdbx_description
1 polymer ?
#
loop_
_entity_poly.entity_id
_entity_poly.type
_entity_poly.pdbx_seq_one_letter_code
_entity_poly.pdbx_strand_id
1 'polypeptide(L)'
;NRFGAALEPFTLLQITYYQKENQDLVSLRQVEILKSHFHLSSDAETLTGLAYMADLVIEFSPPHQANERLFRMVKACLGAVDASPRDLQTVLRYFEIWLLKLEGFLPDIKRCAECHLPFAEERIAFVGPDLVLRCRSCSQGMGTALSDKLHRQLRASQKLAPCVFAQESRAVPAETFRELAELTHSLLGRVLERQPRVRSTFP
;
A
#
# COMPACT_ATOMS: atom_id res chain seq x y z
N ASN A 1 -1.55 -20.42 -28.28
CA ASN A 1 -1.04 -19.20 -27.62
C ASN A 1 0.43 -19.44 -27.25
N ARG A 2 1.39 -18.63 -27.73
CA ARG A 2 2.84 -18.88 -27.57
C ARG A 2 3.33 -18.80 -26.11
N PHE A 3 2.60 -18.08 -25.26
CA PHE A 3 3.00 -17.84 -23.87
C PHE A 3 2.07 -18.50 -22.83
N GLY A 4 1.08 -19.29 -23.27
CA GLY A 4 0.20 -20.06 -22.39
C GLY A 4 -0.35 -19.25 -21.21
N ALA A 5 -0.28 -19.84 -20.00
CA ALA A 5 -0.69 -19.24 -18.75
C ALA A 5 0.37 -18.31 -18.11
N ALA A 6 1.49 -18.02 -18.80
CA ALA A 6 2.57 -17.23 -18.22
C ALA A 6 2.19 -15.74 -18.07
N LEU A 7 1.27 -15.22 -18.90
CA LEU A 7 0.83 -13.82 -18.83
C LEU A 7 -0.48 -13.65 -18.06
N GLU A 8 -0.79 -14.60 -17.18
CA GLU A 8 -1.94 -14.50 -16.29
C GLU A 8 -1.66 -13.54 -15.11
N PRO A 9 -2.69 -12.86 -14.58
CA PRO A 9 -2.55 -12.00 -13.40
C PRO A 9 -1.86 -12.70 -12.23
N PHE A 10 -1.19 -11.89 -11.40
CA PHE A 10 -0.55 -12.35 -10.15
C PHE A 10 0.57 -13.39 -10.36
N THR A 11 1.18 -13.40 -11.55
CA THR A 11 2.31 -14.28 -11.84
C THR A 11 3.61 -13.48 -11.81
N LEU A 12 4.57 -13.95 -11.01
CA LEU A 12 5.92 -13.43 -10.98
C LEU A 12 6.73 -14.06 -12.12
N LEU A 13 7.25 -13.21 -13.00
CA LEU A 13 7.89 -13.62 -14.24
C LEU A 13 9.32 -13.11 -14.35
N GLN A 14 10.14 -13.87 -15.06
CA GLN A 14 11.36 -13.37 -15.69
C GLN A 14 11.10 -13.25 -17.20
N ILE A 15 11.29 -12.05 -17.74
CA ILE A 15 10.96 -11.72 -19.12
C ILE A 15 12.22 -11.26 -19.85
N THR A 16 12.53 -11.90 -20.98
CA THR A 16 13.49 -11.39 -21.96
C THR A 16 12.71 -10.78 -23.11
N TYR A 17 13.00 -9.51 -23.44
CA TYR A 17 12.32 -8.78 -24.50
C TYR A 17 13.31 -8.00 -25.37
N TYR A 18 12.85 -7.60 -26.55
CA TYR A 18 13.54 -6.68 -27.45
C TYR A 18 12.71 -5.41 -27.62
N GLN A 19 13.32 -4.24 -27.44
CA GLN A 19 12.69 -2.93 -27.63
C GLN A 19 13.42 -2.17 -28.74
N LYS A 20 12.66 -1.58 -29.68
CA LYS A 20 13.21 -0.65 -30.68
C LYS A 20 13.11 0.77 -30.15
N GLU A 21 14.09 1.62 -30.47
CA GLU A 21 14.22 3.00 -29.94
C GLU A 21 13.04 3.93 -30.27
N ASN A 22 12.14 3.55 -31.18
CA ASN A 22 10.96 4.35 -31.58
C ASN A 22 9.64 3.56 -31.48
N GLN A 23 9.56 2.58 -30.57
CA GLN A 23 8.32 1.83 -30.32
C GLN A 23 8.05 1.74 -28.82
N ASP A 24 6.83 2.12 -28.42
CA ASP A 24 6.38 2.00 -27.04
C ASP A 24 6.22 0.53 -26.61
N LEU A 25 5.88 -0.35 -27.57
CA LEU A 25 5.67 -1.77 -27.32
C LEU A 25 6.96 -2.58 -27.51
N VAL A 26 7.16 -3.55 -26.62
CA VAL A 26 8.28 -4.49 -26.65
C VAL A 26 7.88 -5.82 -27.29
N SER A 27 8.84 -6.47 -27.96
CA SER A 27 8.67 -7.83 -28.47
C SER A 27 9.20 -8.85 -27.46
N LEU A 28 8.30 -9.64 -26.86
CA LEU A 28 8.67 -10.70 -25.92
C LEU A 28 9.41 -11.84 -26.65
N ARG A 29 10.56 -12.23 -26.11
CA ARG A 29 11.40 -13.34 -26.62
C ARG A 29 11.23 -14.60 -25.78
N GLN A 30 11.36 -14.47 -24.47
CA GLN A 30 11.23 -15.57 -23.51
C GLN A 30 10.49 -15.08 -22.28
N VAL A 31 9.63 -15.93 -21.74
CA VAL A 31 8.90 -15.70 -20.49
C VAL A 31 9.05 -16.96 -19.65
N GLU A 32 9.56 -16.79 -18.43
CA GLU A 32 9.73 -17.85 -17.44
C GLU A 32 8.90 -17.52 -16.21
N ILE A 33 8.10 -18.50 -15.76
CA ILE A 33 7.31 -18.37 -14.53
C ILE A 33 8.22 -18.67 -13.35
N LEU A 34 8.48 -17.67 -12.52
CA LEU A 34 9.23 -17.85 -11.27
C LEU A 34 8.31 -18.30 -10.13
N LYS A 35 7.10 -17.73 -10.06
CA LYS A 35 6.04 -18.13 -9.12
C LYS A 35 4.68 -17.71 -9.66
N SER A 36 3.69 -18.60 -9.63
CA SER A 36 2.32 -18.26 -9.99
C SER A 36 1.43 -18.18 -8.75
N HIS A 37 0.66 -17.10 -8.64
CA HIS A 37 -0.42 -16.95 -7.68
C HIS A 37 -1.79 -16.91 -8.37
N PHE A 38 -1.88 -17.50 -9.58
CA PHE A 38 -3.09 -17.43 -10.39
C PHE A 38 -4.33 -17.96 -9.68
N HIS A 39 -4.18 -18.93 -8.77
CA HIS A 39 -5.32 -19.46 -7.99
C HIS A 39 -6.06 -18.37 -7.18
N LEU A 40 -5.40 -17.26 -6.82
CA LEU A 40 -6.02 -16.12 -6.14
C LEU A 40 -7.08 -15.41 -7.00
N SER A 41 -7.05 -15.58 -8.33
CA SER A 41 -8.07 -15.00 -9.22
C SER A 41 -9.42 -15.72 -9.14
N SER A 42 -9.50 -16.87 -8.48
CA SER A 42 -10.77 -17.62 -8.31
C SER A 42 -11.70 -16.99 -7.27
N ASP A 43 -11.15 -16.18 -6.36
CA ASP A 43 -11.91 -15.45 -5.35
C ASP A 43 -12.13 -14.00 -5.78
N ALA A 44 -13.40 -13.58 -5.85
CA ALA A 44 -13.77 -12.28 -6.40
C ALA A 44 -13.29 -11.10 -5.53
N GLU A 45 -13.28 -11.29 -4.20
CA GLU A 45 -12.81 -10.25 -3.27
C GLU A 45 -11.30 -10.05 -3.42
N THR A 46 -10.55 -11.16 -3.44
CA THR A 46 -9.10 -11.16 -3.66
C THR A 46 -8.73 -10.57 -5.00
N LEU A 47 -9.43 -10.95 -6.08
CA LEU A 47 -9.23 -10.38 -7.41
C LEU A 47 -9.41 -8.87 -7.41
N THR A 48 -10.50 -8.38 -6.81
CA THR A 48 -10.81 -6.95 -6.72
C THR A 48 -9.76 -6.20 -5.89
N GLY A 49 -9.36 -6.76 -4.75
CA GLY A 49 -8.36 -6.16 -3.88
C GLY A 49 -6.97 -6.07 -4.52
N LEU A 50 -6.55 -7.12 -5.23
CA LEU A 50 -5.26 -7.11 -5.93
C LEU A 50 -5.30 -6.24 -7.20
N ALA A 51 -6.44 -6.12 -7.87
CA ALA A 51 -6.64 -5.15 -8.95
C ALA A 51 -6.49 -3.70 -8.44
N TYR A 52 -7.08 -3.40 -7.28
CA TYR A 52 -6.89 -2.10 -6.62
C TYR A 52 -5.41 -1.79 -6.33
N MET A 53 -4.67 -2.78 -5.81
CA MET A 53 -3.22 -2.62 -5.60
C MET A 53 -2.48 -2.38 -6.92
N ALA A 54 -2.84 -3.08 -8.00
CA ALA A 54 -2.25 -2.91 -9.32
C ALA A 54 -2.52 -1.50 -9.90
N ASP A 55 -3.73 -0.97 -9.73
CA ASP A 55 -4.06 0.40 -10.15
C ASP A 55 -3.17 1.42 -9.44
N LEU A 56 -2.98 1.29 -8.13
CA LEU A 56 -2.07 2.17 -7.40
C LEU A 56 -0.63 2.03 -7.91
N VAL A 57 -0.16 0.83 -8.24
CA VAL A 57 1.18 0.66 -8.83
C VAL A 57 1.30 1.39 -10.17
N ILE A 58 0.27 1.34 -11.02
CA ILE A 58 0.27 2.05 -12.31
C ILE A 58 0.35 3.57 -12.11
N GLU A 59 -0.39 4.11 -11.14
CA GLU A 59 -0.40 5.55 -10.87
C GLU A 59 0.93 6.07 -10.29
N PHE A 60 1.64 5.24 -9.52
CA PHE A 60 2.88 5.63 -8.84
C PHE A 60 4.18 5.11 -9.49
N SER A 61 4.08 4.32 -10.56
CA SER A 61 5.24 3.78 -11.27
C SER A 61 5.15 4.12 -12.77
N PRO A 62 5.60 5.32 -13.18
CA PRO A 62 5.54 5.72 -14.57
C PRO A 62 6.38 4.79 -15.47
N PRO A 63 5.99 4.62 -16.76
CA PRO A 63 6.74 3.79 -17.69
C PRO A 63 8.22 4.15 -17.77
N HIS A 64 9.06 3.14 -17.98
CA HIS A 64 10.52 3.27 -18.12
C HIS A 64 11.27 3.81 -16.89
N GLN A 65 10.61 3.94 -15.74
CA GLN A 65 11.26 4.26 -14.46
C GLN A 65 11.21 3.05 -13.53
N ALA A 66 12.35 2.39 -13.35
CA ALA A 66 12.42 1.22 -12.49
C ALA A 66 12.22 1.61 -11.01
N ASN A 67 11.19 1.05 -10.37
CA ASN A 67 10.95 1.18 -8.94
C ASN A 67 11.09 -0.18 -8.24
N GLU A 68 12.34 -0.60 -8.00
CA GLU A 68 12.63 -1.90 -7.36
C GLU A 68 12.01 -2.03 -5.97
N ARG A 69 11.92 -0.93 -5.22
CA ARG A 69 11.36 -0.94 -3.86
C ARG A 69 9.87 -1.23 -3.90
N LEU A 70 9.13 -0.58 -4.78
CA LEU A 70 7.71 -0.84 -4.99
C LEU A 70 7.49 -2.26 -5.51
N PHE A 71 8.29 -2.75 -6.46
CA PHE A 71 8.20 -4.12 -6.95
C PHE A 71 8.39 -5.16 -5.83
N ARG A 72 9.42 -4.99 -4.97
CA ARG A 72 9.65 -5.86 -3.81
C ARG A 72 8.50 -5.78 -2.81
N MET A 73 7.91 -4.60 -2.60
CA MET A 73 6.75 -4.40 -1.73
C MET A 73 5.51 -5.14 -2.24
N VAL A 74 5.18 -5.00 -3.53
CA VAL A 74 4.05 -5.70 -4.18
C VAL A 74 4.25 -7.21 -4.08
N LYS A 75 5.46 -7.71 -4.37
CA LYS A 75 5.78 -9.14 -4.23
C LYS A 75 5.57 -9.64 -2.80
N ALA A 76 5.99 -8.87 -1.79
CA ALA A 76 5.82 -9.24 -0.38
C ALA A 76 4.34 -9.23 0.04
N CYS A 77 3.56 -8.25 -0.41
CA CYS A 77 2.12 -8.17 -0.16
C CYS A 77 1.37 -9.32 -0.84
N LEU A 78 1.66 -9.60 -2.11
CA LEU A 78 1.06 -10.73 -2.83
C LEU A 78 1.35 -12.06 -2.13
N GLY A 79 2.60 -12.26 -1.65
CA GLY A 79 2.95 -13.44 -0.86
C GLY A 79 2.23 -13.52 0.50
N ALA A 80 1.91 -12.39 1.12
CA ALA A 80 1.13 -12.37 2.36
C ALA A 80 -0.35 -12.73 2.12
N VAL A 81 -0.95 -12.22 1.03
CA VAL A 81 -2.32 -12.60 0.62
C VAL A 81 -2.38 -14.08 0.26
N ASP A 82 -1.39 -14.58 -0.49
CA ASP A 82 -1.24 -16.00 -0.84
C ASP A 82 -1.24 -16.92 0.40
N ALA A 83 -0.51 -16.51 1.46
CA ALA A 83 -0.42 -17.27 2.69
C ALA A 83 -1.70 -17.20 3.55
N SER A 84 -2.47 -16.11 3.47
CA SER A 84 -3.73 -15.98 4.20
C SER A 84 -4.68 -15.01 3.48
N PRO A 85 -5.51 -15.49 2.53
CA PRO A 85 -6.41 -14.62 1.76
C PRO A 85 -7.39 -13.82 2.63
N ARG A 86 -7.79 -14.36 3.79
CA ARG A 86 -8.64 -13.66 4.77
C ARG A 86 -8.04 -12.36 5.32
N ASP A 87 -6.72 -12.19 5.24
CA ASP A 87 -6.04 -11.00 5.72
C ASP A 87 -5.89 -9.91 4.62
N LEU A 88 -6.51 -10.12 3.44
CA LEU A 88 -6.44 -9.22 2.28
C LEU A 88 -6.56 -7.74 2.64
N GLN A 89 -7.62 -7.35 3.35
CA GLN A 89 -7.89 -5.95 3.68
C GLN A 89 -6.76 -5.32 4.51
N THR A 90 -6.19 -6.09 5.44
CA THR A 90 -5.06 -5.65 6.27
C THR A 90 -3.79 -5.50 5.43
N VAL A 91 -3.54 -6.43 4.52
CA VAL A 91 -2.40 -6.35 3.59
C VAL A 91 -2.55 -5.14 2.64
N LEU A 92 -3.76 -4.83 2.18
CA LEU A 92 -4.00 -3.64 1.37
C LEU A 92 -3.75 -2.35 2.17
N ARG A 93 -4.16 -2.27 3.44
CA ARG A 93 -3.80 -1.11 4.30
C ARG A 93 -2.29 -0.99 4.46
N TYR A 94 -1.60 -2.10 4.69
CA TYR A 94 -0.14 -2.14 4.79
C TYR A 94 0.51 -1.61 3.50
N PHE A 95 0.02 -2.08 2.34
CA PHE A 95 0.51 -1.65 1.03
C PHE A 95 0.37 -0.14 0.85
N GLU A 96 -0.79 0.45 1.13
CA GLU A 96 -1.00 1.90 0.99
C GLU A 96 -0.07 2.72 1.89
N ILE A 97 0.11 2.31 3.16
CA ILE A 97 1.02 3.01 4.08
C ILE A 97 2.44 2.99 3.50
N TRP A 98 2.88 1.84 2.99
CA TRP A 98 4.21 1.71 2.42
C TRP A 98 4.36 2.40 1.09
N LEU A 99 3.33 2.43 0.25
CA LEU A 99 3.31 3.21 -0.98
C LEU A 99 3.52 4.69 -0.65
N LEU A 100 2.70 5.26 0.24
CA LEU A 100 2.85 6.63 0.71
C LEU A 100 4.25 6.89 1.30
N LYS A 101 4.81 5.92 2.04
CA LYS A 101 6.15 6.04 2.62
C LYS A 101 7.26 6.02 1.58
N LEU A 102 7.20 5.10 0.61
CA LEU A 102 8.21 4.95 -0.43
C LEU A 102 8.24 6.18 -1.34
N GLU A 103 7.08 6.77 -1.58
CA GLU A 103 6.89 7.95 -2.42
C GLU A 103 7.06 9.27 -1.64
N GLY A 104 7.33 9.20 -0.33
CA GLY A 104 7.67 10.37 0.50
C GLY A 104 6.47 11.19 1.01
N PHE A 105 5.26 10.66 0.89
CA PHE A 105 4.01 11.34 1.28
C PHE A 105 3.43 10.88 2.63
N LEU A 106 3.96 9.82 3.23
CA LEU A 106 3.55 9.44 4.58
C LEU A 106 4.08 10.48 5.59
N PRO A 107 3.22 11.15 6.39
CA PRO A 107 3.67 12.12 7.38
C PRO A 107 4.56 11.46 8.43
N ASP A 108 5.43 12.25 9.06
CA ASP A 108 6.25 11.76 10.16
C ASP A 108 5.38 11.33 11.34
N ILE A 109 5.18 10.03 11.49
CA ILE A 109 4.40 9.44 12.59
C ILE A 109 5.19 9.36 13.90
N LYS A 110 6.48 9.74 13.92
CA LYS A 110 7.33 9.67 15.10
C LYS A 110 7.44 11.02 15.79
N ARG A 111 7.39 12.14 15.06
CA ARG A 111 7.62 13.48 15.59
C ARG A 111 6.60 14.49 15.10
N CYS A 112 6.30 15.48 15.94
CA CYS A 112 5.48 16.63 15.57
C CYS A 112 6.15 17.41 14.42
N ALA A 113 5.38 17.75 13.39
CA ALA A 113 5.87 18.53 12.26
C ALA A 113 6.36 19.95 12.65
N GLU A 114 5.84 20.50 13.75
CA GLU A 114 6.12 21.88 14.19
C GLU A 114 7.24 21.94 15.24
N CYS A 115 7.07 21.28 16.39
CA CYS A 115 8.04 21.35 17.49
C CYS A 115 9.10 20.23 17.46
N HIS A 116 8.99 19.28 16.52
CA HIS A 116 9.91 18.15 16.33
C HIS A 116 10.10 17.20 17.54
N LEU A 117 9.34 17.41 18.61
CA LEU A 117 9.27 16.52 19.74
C LEU A 117 8.62 15.19 19.33
N PRO A 118 9.10 14.06 19.87
CA PRO A 118 8.51 12.77 19.59
C PRO A 118 7.07 12.71 20.10
N PHE A 119 6.19 12.07 19.32
CA PHE A 119 4.89 11.67 19.85
C PHE A 119 5.12 10.59 20.90
N ALA A 120 4.79 10.89 22.15
CA ALA A 120 4.70 9.91 23.23
C ALA A 120 3.61 8.88 22.91
N GLU A 121 3.73 7.67 23.44
CA GLU A 121 2.87 6.53 23.09
C GLU A 121 1.37 6.74 23.40
N GLU A 122 1.04 7.71 24.26
CA GLU A 122 -0.32 8.00 24.75
C GLU A 122 -0.81 9.43 24.39
N ARG A 123 -0.16 10.10 23.44
CA ARG A 123 -0.56 11.47 23.04
C ARG A 123 -1.21 11.47 21.67
N ILE A 124 -2.43 11.99 21.65
CA ILE A 124 -3.20 12.28 20.44
C ILE A 124 -2.38 13.16 19.49
N ALA A 125 -2.09 12.62 18.31
CA ALA A 125 -1.60 13.38 17.18
C ALA A 125 -2.80 13.87 16.35
N PHE A 126 -2.66 15.03 15.74
CA PHE A 126 -3.70 15.64 14.91
C PHE A 126 -3.18 15.76 13.48
N VAL A 127 -3.95 15.26 12.51
CA VAL A 127 -3.70 15.49 11.09
C VAL A 127 -4.37 16.79 10.68
N GLY A 128 -3.57 17.77 10.27
CA GLY A 128 -4.06 19.03 9.74
C GLY A 128 -4.57 18.90 8.29
N PRO A 129 -5.22 19.94 7.75
CA PRO A 129 -5.61 19.99 6.34
C PRO A 129 -4.43 19.88 5.37
N ASP A 130 -3.21 20.13 5.82
CA ASP A 130 -1.94 19.97 5.10
C ASP A 130 -1.37 18.54 5.19
N LEU A 131 -2.10 17.63 5.83
CA LEU A 131 -1.77 16.21 6.00
C LEU A 131 -0.51 15.91 6.82
N VAL A 132 0.00 16.89 7.57
CA VAL A 132 1.09 16.67 8.51
C VAL A 132 0.55 16.41 9.92
N LEU A 133 1.34 15.66 10.70
CA LEU A 133 1.00 15.32 12.08
C LEU A 133 1.54 16.36 13.06
N ARG A 134 0.67 16.92 13.88
CA ARG A 134 1.02 17.87 14.95
C ARG A 134 0.57 17.35 16.32
N CYS A 135 1.33 17.67 17.37
CA CYS A 135 0.90 17.38 18.74
C CYS A 135 -0.22 18.33 19.15
N ARG A 136 -0.98 17.98 20.21
CA ARG A 136 -2.09 18.81 20.72
C ARG A 136 -1.70 20.28 20.95
N SER A 137 -0.50 20.55 21.46
CA SER A 137 -0.03 21.91 21.74
C SER A 137 0.18 22.72 20.46
N CYS A 138 0.79 22.12 19.42
CA CYS A 138 1.05 22.80 18.15
C CYS A 138 -0.20 22.86 17.26
N SER A 139 -1.09 21.88 17.33
CA SER A 139 -2.36 21.90 16.60
C SER A 139 -3.43 22.75 17.30
N GLN A 140 -3.23 23.10 18.57
CA GLN A 140 -4.26 23.70 19.44
C GLN A 140 -5.56 22.87 19.48
N GLY A 141 -5.46 21.56 19.25
CA GLY A 141 -6.62 20.66 19.14
C GLY A 141 -7.37 20.73 17.81
N MET A 142 -6.87 21.47 16.82
CA MET A 142 -7.45 21.51 15.47
C MET A 142 -7.00 20.31 14.61
N GLY A 143 -7.82 19.94 13.64
CA GLY A 143 -7.58 18.81 12.74
C GLY A 143 -8.20 17.50 13.23
N THR A 144 -7.98 16.42 12.49
CA THR A 144 -8.50 15.09 12.83
C THR A 144 -7.59 14.44 13.86
N ALA A 145 -8.12 14.15 15.05
CA ALA A 145 -7.42 13.41 16.08
C ALA A 145 -7.20 11.95 15.65
N LEU A 146 -5.97 11.47 15.77
CA LEU A 146 -5.64 10.06 15.58
C LEU A 146 -5.82 9.32 16.90
N SER A 147 -6.51 8.18 16.87
CA SER A 147 -6.55 7.29 18.02
C SER A 147 -5.17 6.69 18.31
N ASP A 148 -4.85 6.43 19.58
CA ASP A 148 -3.60 5.77 19.96
C ASP A 148 -3.47 4.37 19.34
N LYS A 149 -4.60 3.72 19.06
CA LYS A 149 -4.66 2.43 18.35
C LYS A 149 -4.18 2.60 16.91
N LEU A 150 -4.72 3.58 16.17
CA LEU A 150 -4.28 3.89 14.80
C LEU A 150 -2.80 4.25 14.75
N HIS A 151 -2.34 5.10 15.68
CA HIS A 151 -0.94 5.50 15.73
C HIS A 151 0.01 4.33 15.99
N ARG A 152 -0.37 3.39 16.87
CA ARG A 152 0.36 2.12 17.08
C ARG A 152 0.38 1.27 15.81
N GLN A 153 -0.72 1.16 15.09
CA GLN A 153 -0.77 0.41 13.81
C GLN A 153 0.15 1.01 12.75
N LEU A 154 0.14 2.34 12.58
CA LEU A 154 1.07 3.03 11.68
C LEU A 154 2.53 2.78 12.06
N ARG A 155 2.86 2.70 13.35
CA ARG A 155 4.22 2.38 13.80
C ARG A 155 4.58 0.90 13.59
N ALA A 156 3.64 0.00 13.80
CA ALA A 156 3.82 -1.43 13.60
C ALA A 156 4.08 -1.77 12.13
N SER A 157 3.33 -1.17 11.19
CA SER A 157 3.54 -1.38 9.76
C SER A 157 4.94 -0.96 9.29
N GLN A 158 5.59 -0.02 9.97
CA GLN A 158 6.97 0.38 9.65
C GLN A 158 8.05 -0.56 10.17
N LYS A 159 7.72 -1.52 11.04
CA LYS A 159 8.67 -2.45 11.67
C LYS A 159 8.48 -3.89 11.21
N LEU A 160 7.26 -4.26 10.85
CA LEU A 160 6.87 -5.63 10.55
C LEU A 160 6.79 -5.85 9.04
N ALA A 161 7.09 -7.07 8.58
CA ALA A 161 6.78 -7.53 7.23
C ALA A 161 5.25 -7.71 7.06
N PRO A 162 4.70 -7.65 5.83
CA PRO A 162 3.24 -7.64 5.60
C PRO A 162 2.51 -8.84 6.20
N CYS A 163 3.09 -10.04 6.14
CA CYS A 163 2.49 -11.25 6.73
C CYS A 163 2.42 -11.18 8.27
N VAL A 164 3.49 -10.69 8.91
CA VAL A 164 3.54 -10.56 10.38
C VAL A 164 2.62 -9.43 10.85
N PHE A 165 2.64 -8.28 10.15
CA PHE A 165 1.70 -7.20 10.39
C PHE A 165 0.25 -7.67 10.29
N ALA A 166 -0.08 -8.37 9.20
CA ALA A 166 -1.41 -8.94 9.00
C ALA A 166 -1.85 -9.86 10.13
N GLN A 167 -0.95 -10.77 10.56
CA GLN A 167 -1.22 -11.69 11.65
C GLN A 167 -1.45 -10.98 12.99
N GLU A 168 -0.58 -10.04 13.35
CA GLU A 168 -0.68 -9.29 14.61
C GLU A 168 -1.90 -8.37 14.64
N SER A 169 -2.30 -7.84 13.48
CA SER A 169 -3.44 -6.94 13.41
C SER A 169 -4.80 -7.65 13.41
N ARG A 170 -4.87 -8.99 13.43
CA ARG A 170 -6.15 -9.73 13.55
C ARG A 170 -6.91 -9.41 14.84
N ALA A 171 -6.21 -9.05 15.91
CA ALA A 171 -6.80 -8.66 17.19
C ALA A 171 -7.16 -7.16 17.26
N VAL A 172 -6.85 -6.40 16.20
CA VAL A 172 -7.09 -4.96 16.17
C VAL A 172 -8.57 -4.70 15.86
N PRO A 173 -9.24 -3.80 16.60
CA PRO A 173 -10.63 -3.44 16.34
C PRO A 173 -10.87 -2.93 14.91
N ALA A 174 -12.00 -3.32 14.31
CA ALA A 174 -12.37 -2.89 12.96
C ALA A 174 -12.47 -1.36 12.80
N GLU A 175 -12.85 -0.64 13.87
CA GLU A 175 -12.84 0.83 13.92
C GLU A 175 -11.46 1.41 13.59
N THR A 176 -10.39 0.80 14.09
CA THR A 176 -9.01 1.28 13.86
C THR A 176 -8.59 1.07 12.41
N PHE A 177 -9.06 -0.01 11.78
CA PHE A 177 -8.83 -0.25 10.36
C PHE A 177 -9.61 0.69 9.46
N ARG A 178 -10.82 1.08 9.87
CA ARG A 178 -11.62 2.10 9.18
C ARG A 178 -10.92 3.47 9.26
N GLU A 179 -10.48 3.88 10.44
CA GLU A 179 -9.70 5.12 10.61
C GLU A 179 -8.42 5.10 9.76
N LEU A 180 -7.73 3.95 9.71
CA LEU A 180 -6.55 3.77 8.87
C LEU A 180 -6.89 3.92 7.38
N ALA A 181 -8.01 3.34 6.94
CA ALA A 181 -8.46 3.43 5.56
C ALA A 181 -8.84 4.86 5.16
N GLU A 182 -9.52 5.59 6.04
CA GLU A 182 -9.87 6.99 5.82
C GLU A 182 -8.62 7.87 5.71
N LEU A 183 -7.63 7.64 6.58
CA LEU A 183 -6.36 8.35 6.56
C LEU A 183 -5.58 8.09 5.26
N THR A 184 -5.37 6.83 4.90
CA THR A 184 -4.62 6.48 3.69
C THR A 184 -5.35 6.92 2.43
N HIS A 185 -6.68 6.80 2.38
CA HIS A 185 -7.49 7.30 1.27
C HIS A 185 -7.35 8.81 1.09
N SER A 186 -7.39 9.58 2.20
CA SER A 186 -7.22 11.03 2.17
C SER A 186 -5.82 11.44 1.70
N LEU A 187 -4.78 10.72 2.16
CA LEU A 187 -3.40 10.93 1.73
C LEU A 187 -3.23 10.64 0.24
N LEU A 188 -3.66 9.46 -0.22
CA LEU A 188 -3.58 9.08 -1.63
C LEU A 188 -4.34 10.03 -2.55
N GLY A 189 -5.55 10.45 -2.16
CA GLY A 189 -6.36 11.37 -2.95
C GLY A 189 -5.72 12.74 -3.13
N ARG A 190 -4.98 13.22 -2.12
CA ARG A 190 -4.24 14.47 -2.24
C ARG A 190 -3.01 14.33 -3.13
N VAL A 191 -2.28 13.23 -2.99
CA VAL A 191 -1.06 12.97 -3.77
C VAL A 191 -1.37 12.83 -5.26
N LEU A 192 -2.45 12.14 -5.59
CA LEU A 192 -2.87 11.93 -6.98
C LEU A 192 -3.57 13.17 -7.58
N GLU A 193 -3.82 14.21 -6.79
CA GLU A 193 -4.67 15.38 -7.13
C GLU A 193 -6.07 14.98 -7.62
N ARG A 194 -6.49 13.73 -7.35
CA ARG A 194 -7.77 13.13 -7.71
C ARG A 194 -8.03 11.91 -6.84
N GLN A 195 -9.29 11.47 -6.78
CA GLN A 195 -9.60 10.22 -6.09
C GLN A 195 -9.03 9.02 -6.85
N PRO A 196 -8.46 8.02 -6.15
CA PRO A 196 -8.10 6.74 -6.77
C PRO A 196 -9.31 6.16 -7.50
N ARG A 197 -9.10 5.64 -8.72
CA ARG A 197 -10.19 5.16 -9.61
C ARG A 197 -11.00 4.03 -8.97
N VAL A 198 -10.35 3.22 -8.16
CA VAL A 198 -10.94 2.12 -7.40
C VAL A 198 -10.73 2.42 -5.92
N ARG A 199 -11.79 2.33 -5.11
CA ARG A 199 -11.63 2.29 -3.65
C ARG A 199 -11.34 0.87 -3.25
N SER A 200 -10.46 0.68 -2.27
CA SER A 200 -10.46 -0.58 -1.51
C SER A 200 -11.89 -0.80 -1.01
N THR A 201 -12.47 -1.93 -1.42
CA THR A 201 -13.78 -2.36 -0.98
C THR A 201 -13.66 -2.72 0.49
N PHE A 202 -13.92 -1.75 1.36
CA PHE A 202 -14.18 -2.00 2.77
C PHE A 202 -15.66 -2.35 2.94
N PRO A 203 -16.00 -3.39 3.69
CA PRO A 203 -17.26 -3.44 4.42
C PRO A 203 -17.27 -2.46 5.61
#